data_AF-A0A1D1UUC4-F1
#
_entry.id   AF-A0A1D1UUC4-F1
#
_cell.length_a   1.000
_cell.length_b   1.000
_cell.length_c   1.000
_cell.angle_alpha   90.00
_cell.angle_beta   90.00
_cell.angle_gamma   90.00
#
_symmetry.space_group_name_H-M   'P 1'
#
loop_
_entity.id
_entity.type
_entity.pdbx_description
1 polymer ?
#
loop_
_entity_poly.entity_id
_entity_poly.type
_entity_poly.pdbx_seq_one_letter_code
_entity_poly.pdbx_strand_id
1 'polypeptide(L)'
;MQTGIIPPNLHYNNPNPRIPALIDGRLQVVTEPTRWTATLAGQNCFGFGGQNAHHVLMGNPRVMEKGIEVAESLLIVCMGRTEQAAHHAMDFIKKFPKNPYVPYLLMQSTFVKPASMP
;
A
#
# COMPACT_ATOMS: atom_id res chain seq x y z
N MET A 1 -0.39 -5.28 2.78
CA MET A 1 -0.10 -6.25 1.70
C MET A 1 1.33 -6.16 1.21
N GLN A 2 1.82 -4.98 0.79
CA GLN A 2 3.18 -4.81 0.24
C GLN A 2 4.31 -5.34 1.13
N THR A 3 4.29 -5.06 2.44
CA THR A 3 5.29 -5.55 3.41
C THR A 3 5.10 -7.02 3.81
N GLY A 4 3.98 -7.63 3.41
CA GLY A 4 3.64 -9.00 3.82
C GLY A 4 3.30 -9.17 5.30
N ILE A 5 3.11 -8.09 6.07
CA ILE A 5 2.82 -8.12 7.52
C ILE A 5 1.55 -7.33 7.84
N ILE A 6 0.70 -7.87 8.72
CA ILE A 6 -0.39 -7.18 9.41
C ILE A 6 0.20 -6.55 10.69
N PRO A 7 0.14 -5.22 10.85
CA PRO A 7 0.61 -4.58 12.07
C PRO A 7 -0.30 -4.91 13.26
N PRO A 8 0.27 -5.00 14.48
CA PRO A 8 -0.51 -5.27 15.68
C PRO A 8 -1.36 -4.08 16.11
N ASN A 9 -2.50 -4.36 16.74
CA ASN A 9 -3.28 -3.38 17.47
C ASN A 9 -2.62 -3.07 18.81
N LEU A 10 -2.67 -1.80 19.20
CA LEU A 10 -2.29 -1.37 20.54
C LEU A 10 -3.47 -1.54 21.50
N HIS A 11 -3.17 -1.62 22.80
CA HIS A 11 -4.15 -1.60 23.90
C HIS A 11 -5.18 -2.74 23.93
N TYR A 12 -4.92 -3.84 23.23
CA TYR A 12 -5.74 -5.05 23.33
C TYR A 12 -5.15 -6.01 24.36
N ASN A 13 -5.70 -5.99 25.59
CA ASN A 13 -5.21 -6.81 26.70
C ASN A 13 -6.16 -7.97 27.04
N ASN A 14 -7.46 -7.73 27.03
CA ASN A 14 -8.48 -8.72 27.35
C ASN A 14 -9.60 -8.67 26.29
N PRO A 15 -10.06 -9.83 25.79
CA PRO A 15 -11.17 -9.87 24.85
C PRO A 15 -12.44 -9.34 25.50
N ASN A 16 -13.25 -8.60 24.74
CA ASN A 16 -14.53 -8.12 25.24
C ASN A 16 -15.49 -9.31 25.44
N PRO A 17 -15.97 -9.59 26.66
CA PRO A 17 -16.81 -10.76 26.94
C PRO A 17 -18.18 -10.70 26.26
N ARG A 18 -18.62 -9.52 25.80
CA ARG A 18 -19.87 -9.35 25.05
C ARG A 18 -19.76 -9.72 23.58
N ILE A 19 -18.56 -10.08 23.10
CA ILE A 19 -18.32 -10.50 21.72
C ILE A 19 -17.89 -11.97 21.73
N PRO A 20 -18.82 -12.94 21.66
CA PRO A 20 -18.51 -14.36 21.78
C PRO A 20 -17.45 -14.84 20.79
N ALA A 21 -17.44 -14.28 19.59
CA ALA A 21 -16.48 -14.64 18.54
C ALA A 21 -15.00 -14.35 18.92
N LEU A 22 -14.75 -13.42 19.84
CA LEU A 22 -13.40 -13.18 20.39
C LEU A 22 -13.02 -14.21 21.47
N ILE A 23 -14.01 -14.82 22.12
CA ILE A 23 -13.81 -15.80 23.20
C ILE A 23 -13.64 -17.20 22.62
N ASP A 24 -14.46 -17.55 21.63
CA ASP A 24 -14.42 -18.84 20.94
C ASP A 24 -13.38 -18.92 19.81
N GLY A 25 -12.73 -17.78 19.47
CA GLY A 25 -11.63 -17.71 18.53
C GLY A 25 -12.02 -17.60 17.05
N ARG A 26 -13.31 -17.50 16.72
CA ARG A 26 -13.75 -17.23 15.32
C ARG A 26 -13.25 -15.89 14.79
N LEU A 27 -13.02 -14.93 15.68
CA LEU A 27 -12.37 -13.66 15.38
C LEU A 27 -11.09 -13.53 16.22
N GLN A 28 -9.97 -13.31 15.56
CA GLN A 28 -8.69 -13.11 16.20
C GLN A 28 -8.22 -11.67 15.98
N VAL A 29 -7.98 -10.95 17.07
CA VAL A 29 -7.34 -9.63 17.01
C VAL A 29 -5.84 -9.83 16.83
N VAL A 30 -5.25 -9.07 15.91
CA VAL A 30 -3.81 -9.12 15.64
C VAL A 30 -3.06 -8.31 16.71
N THR A 31 -2.36 -9.00 17.62
CA THR A 31 -1.60 -8.44 18.76
C THR A 31 -0.09 -8.41 18.57
N GLU A 32 0.42 -9.21 17.63
CA GLU A 32 1.82 -9.22 17.20
C GLU A 32 1.92 -9.05 15.68
N PRO A 33 3.09 -8.63 15.15
CA PRO A 33 3.32 -8.59 13.71
C PRO A 33 3.02 -9.95 13.06
N THR A 34 1.91 -10.01 12.33
CA THR A 34 1.39 -11.29 11.79
C THR A 34 1.61 -11.35 10.30
N ARG A 35 2.06 -12.50 9.78
CA ARG A 35 2.27 -12.66 8.33
C ARG A 35 0.94 -12.53 7.58
N TRP A 36 0.91 -11.66 6.57
CA TRP A 36 -0.21 -11.52 5.65
C TRP A 36 -0.23 -12.69 4.66
N THR A 37 -1.17 -13.62 4.83
CA THR A 37 -1.35 -14.80 3.96
C THR A 37 -2.60 -14.73 3.10
N ALA A 38 -3.53 -13.83 3.40
CA ALA A 38 -4.78 -13.68 2.67
C ALA A 38 -4.59 -12.99 1.30
N THR A 39 -5.53 -13.20 0.37
CA THR A 39 -5.56 -12.46 -0.91
C THR A 39 -6.47 -11.23 -0.85
N LEU A 40 -7.47 -11.26 0.04
CA LEU A 40 -8.48 -10.23 0.21
C LEU A 40 -8.39 -9.57 1.59
N ALA A 41 -8.78 -8.29 1.66
CA ALA A 41 -8.98 -7.55 2.89
C ALA A 41 -10.34 -6.85 2.85
N GLY A 42 -11.13 -6.98 3.93
CA GLY A 42 -12.32 -6.16 4.14
C GLY A 42 -11.97 -4.91 4.94
N GLN A 43 -12.52 -3.76 4.56
CA GLN A 43 -12.46 -2.52 5.34
C GLN A 43 -13.86 -2.01 5.60
N ASN A 44 -14.17 -1.78 6.87
CA ASN A 44 -15.44 -1.20 7.31
C ASN A 44 -15.24 0.26 7.72
N CYS A 45 -16.24 1.09 7.44
CA CYS A 45 -16.33 2.46 7.95
C CYS A 45 -17.79 2.76 8.30
N PHE A 46 -18.04 3.17 9.54
CA PHE A 46 -19.38 3.47 10.04
C PHE A 46 -19.38 4.89 10.62
N GLY A 47 -20.10 5.80 9.96
CA GLY A 47 -20.26 7.17 10.40
C GLY A 47 -21.35 7.30 11.46
N PHE A 48 -21.14 8.20 12.43
CA PHE A 48 -22.12 8.46 13.49
C PHE A 48 -23.52 8.85 12.96
N GLY A 49 -23.60 9.48 11.79
CA GLY A 49 -24.86 9.82 11.12
C GLY A 49 -25.61 8.63 10.50
N GLY A 50 -25.11 7.40 10.68
CA GLY A 50 -25.72 6.17 10.17
C GLY A 50 -25.25 5.75 8.78
N GLN A 51 -24.34 6.49 8.15
CA GLN A 51 -23.75 6.11 6.85
C GLN A 51 -22.73 4.99 7.05
N ASN A 52 -22.86 3.93 6.25
CA ASN A 52 -22.01 2.75 6.32
C ASN A 52 -21.34 2.50 4.98
N ALA A 53 -20.07 2.12 5.01
CA ALA A 53 -19.31 1.70 3.83
C ALA A 53 -18.53 0.42 4.13
N HIS A 54 -18.47 -0.46 3.13
CA HIS A 54 -17.69 -1.69 3.15
C HIS A 54 -16.92 -1.83 1.84
N HIS A 55 -15.59 -1.93 1.93
CA HIS A 55 -14.73 -2.17 0.78
C HIS A 55 -14.07 -3.54 0.88
N VAL A 56 -14.00 -4.23 -0.26
CA VAL A 56 -13.20 -5.45 -0.41
C VAL A 56 -12.02 -5.13 -1.31
N LEU A 57 -10.82 -5.27 -0.77
CA LEU A 57 -9.56 -5.01 -1.47
C LEU A 57 -8.89 -6.34 -1.79
N MET A 58 -8.37 -6.46 -3.01
CA MET A 58 -7.51 -7.57 -3.40
C MET A 58 -6.06 -7.10 -3.44
N GLY A 59 -5.15 -7.89 -2.87
CA GLY A 59 -3.72 -7.65 -3.03
C GLY A 59 -3.33 -7.71 -4.49
N ASN A 60 -2.44 -6.81 -4.91
CA ASN A 60 -1.98 -6.78 -6.30
C ASN A 60 -1.44 -8.18 -6.68
N PRO A 61 -2.09 -8.90 -7.62
CA PRO A 61 -1.69 -10.26 -7.97
C PRO A 61 -0.39 -10.27 -8.78
N ARG A 62 0.04 -9.11 -9.30
CA ARG A 62 1.34 -8.96 -9.96
C ARG A 62 2.44 -9.07 -8.91
N VAL A 63 2.99 -10.26 -8.77
CA VAL A 63 4.33 -10.45 -8.25
C VAL A 63 5.27 -9.73 -9.22
N MET A 64 6.26 -8.99 -8.73
CA MET A 64 7.26 -8.41 -9.63
C MET A 64 7.83 -9.52 -10.51
N GLU A 65 7.54 -9.49 -11.81
CA GLU A 65 8.19 -10.40 -12.74
C GLU A 65 9.68 -10.07 -12.70
N LYS A 66 10.48 -11.03 -12.24
CA LYS A 66 11.93 -10.96 -12.38
C LYS A 66 12.22 -11.03 -13.87
N GLY A 67 12.57 -9.90 -14.48
CA GLY A 67 13.11 -9.89 -15.83
C GLY A 67 12.25 -9.17 -16.88
N ILE A 68 11.79 -7.95 -16.60
CA ILE A 68 11.70 -7.01 -17.72
C ILE A 68 13.15 -6.80 -18.16
N GLU A 69 13.52 -7.25 -19.36
CA GLU A 69 14.76 -6.83 -20.00
C GLU A 69 14.69 -5.31 -20.17
N VAL A 70 15.30 -4.60 -19.22
CA VAL A 70 15.49 -3.17 -19.34
C VAL A 70 16.62 -2.98 -20.35
N ALA A 71 16.38 -2.16 -21.37
CA ALA A 71 17.42 -1.78 -22.31
C ALA A 71 18.69 -1.32 -21.57
N GLU A 72 19.86 -1.48 -22.18
CA GLU A 72 21.15 -1.07 -21.60
C GLU A 72 21.16 0.39 -21.14
N SER A 73 20.29 1.22 -21.70
CA SER A 73 20.02 2.58 -21.26
C SER A 73 18.52 2.86 -21.24
N LEU A 74 18.06 3.50 -20.16
CA LEU A 74 16.66 3.91 -19.99
C LEU A 74 16.59 5.43 -19.81
N LEU A 75 15.84 6.11 -20.69
CA LEU A 75 15.50 7.51 -20.48
C LEU A 75 14.34 7.59 -19.48
N ILE A 76 14.57 8.28 -18.36
CA ILE A 76 13.55 8.52 -17.35
C ILE A 76 13.29 10.02 -17.28
N VAL A 77 12.03 10.40 -17.46
CA VAL A 77 11.59 11.79 -17.29
C VAL A 77 10.94 11.91 -15.92
N CYS A 78 11.41 12.87 -15.12
CA CYS A 78 10.78 13.25 -13.86
C CYS A 78 10.64 14.77 -13.81
N MET A 79 9.62 15.25 -13.11
CA MET A 79 9.38 16.67 -12.88
C MET A 79 9.16 16.95 -11.40
N GLY A 80 9.50 18.16 -10.98
CA GLY A 80 9.20 18.69 -9.66
C GLY A 80 8.67 20.12 -9.79
N ARG A 81 7.77 20.52 -8.88
CA ARG A 81 7.34 21.92 -8.79
C ARG A 81 8.45 22.85 -8.29
N THR A 82 9.45 22.28 -7.64
CA THR A 82 10.68 22.93 -7.20
C THR A 82 11.89 22.12 -7.65
N GLU A 83 13.05 22.76 -7.70
CA GLU A 83 14.33 22.10 -7.98
C GLU A 83 14.60 20.95 -7.01
N GLN A 84 14.35 21.16 -5.71
CA GLN A 84 14.55 20.14 -4.68
C GLN A 84 13.66 18.92 -4.90
N ALA A 85 12.42 19.11 -5.35
CA ALA A 85 11.52 18.00 -5.64
C ALA A 85 11.99 17.18 -6.85
N ALA A 86 12.51 17.84 -7.90
CA ALA A 86 13.07 17.16 -9.06
C ALA A 86 14.31 16.33 -8.68
N HIS A 87 15.23 16.91 -7.88
CA HIS A 87 16.40 16.19 -7.38
C HIS A 87 16.00 15.02 -6.48
N HIS A 88 15.01 15.19 -5.61
CA HIS A 88 14.51 14.13 -4.74
C HIS A 88 13.94 12.94 -5.54
N ALA A 89 13.18 13.20 -6.61
CA ALA A 89 12.67 12.16 -7.48
C ALA A 89 13.80 11.36 -8.15
N MET A 90 14.84 12.05 -8.64
CA MET A 90 16.02 11.40 -9.21
C MET A 90 16.79 10.56 -8.18
N ASP A 91 16.99 11.09 -6.98
CA ASP A 91 17.67 10.36 -5.92
C ASP A 91 16.86 9.15 -5.42
N PHE A 92 15.53 9.26 -5.43
CA PHE A 92 14.65 8.13 -5.10
C PHE A 92 14.78 7.00 -6.13
N ILE A 93 14.82 7.32 -7.43
CA ILE A 93 15.03 6.32 -8.50
C ILE A 93 16.37 5.60 -8.29
N LYS A 94 17.45 6.35 -8.03
CA LYS A 94 18.80 5.80 -7.81
C LYS A 94 18.88 4.85 -6.61
N LYS A 95 18.02 5.00 -5.60
CA LYS A 95 17.95 4.10 -4.44
C LYS A 95 17.40 2.71 -4.79
N PHE A 96 16.65 2.58 -5.88
CA PHE A 96 16.00 1.33 -6.29
C PHE A 96 16.35 0.93 -7.73
N PRO A 97 17.65 0.76 -8.07
CA PRO A 97 18.10 0.58 -9.46
C PRO A 97 17.59 -0.72 -10.11
N LYS A 98 17.23 -1.73 -9.30
CA LYS A 98 16.71 -3.02 -9.76
C LYS A 98 15.17 -3.10 -9.77
N ASN A 99 14.48 -2.03 -9.39
CA ASN A 99 13.02 -2.01 -9.35
C ASN A 99 12.47 -1.19 -10.52
N PRO A 100 12.01 -1.81 -11.63
CA PRO A 100 11.52 -1.09 -12.80
C PRO A 100 10.20 -0.34 -12.53
N TYR A 101 9.46 -0.67 -11.48
CA TYR A 101 8.22 0.04 -11.13
C TYR A 101 8.47 1.44 -10.61
N VAL A 102 9.60 1.66 -9.92
CA VAL A 102 9.92 2.99 -9.36
C VAL A 102 10.02 4.05 -10.47
N PRO A 103 10.89 3.88 -11.49
CA PRO A 103 10.94 4.85 -12.59
C PRO A 103 9.66 4.83 -13.44
N TYR A 104 9.01 3.68 -13.63
CA TYR A 104 7.75 3.61 -14.38
C TYR A 104 6.64 4.46 -13.75
N LEU A 105 6.39 4.31 -12.44
CA LEU A 105 5.34 5.06 -11.74
C LEU A 105 5.65 6.56 -11.70
N LEU A 106 6.91 6.94 -11.50
CA LEU A 106 7.32 8.34 -11.51
C LEU A 106 7.18 8.96 -12.91
N MET A 107 7.55 8.23 -13.96
CA MET A 107 7.38 8.69 -15.33
C MET A 107 5.90 8.81 -15.68
N GLN A 108 5.05 7.87 -15.28
CA GLN A 108 3.60 7.99 -15.47
C GLN A 108 3.06 9.26 -14.81
N SER A 109 3.49 9.58 -13.58
CA SER A 109 3.04 10.77 -12.85
C SER A 109 3.38 12.09 -13.57
N THR A 110 4.45 12.10 -14.37
CA THR A 110 4.93 13.27 -15.13
C THR A 110 3.95 13.66 -16.25
N PHE A 111 3.24 12.69 -16.83
CA PHE A 111 2.33 12.92 -17.95
C PHE A 111 0.85 12.96 -17.54
N VAL A 112 0.56 12.88 -16.24
CA VAL A 112 -0.81 13.05 -15.74
C VAL A 112 -1.17 14.53 -15.90
N LYS A 113 -2.26 14.82 -16.61
CA LYS A 113 -2.85 16.17 -16.61
C LYS A 113 -3.00 16.62 -15.16
N PRO A 114 -2.64 17.86 -14.78
CA PRO A 114 -2.95 18.35 -13.45
C PRO A 114 -4.45 18.15 -13.24
N ALA A 115 -4.83 17.17 -12.42
CA ALA A 115 -6.19 17.10 -11.95
C ALA A 115 -6.40 18.43 -11.23
N SER A 116 -7.41 19.18 -11.62
CA SER A 116 -8.02 20.20 -10.77
C SER A 116 -8.25 19.51 -9.43
N MET A 117 -7.32 19.71 -8.49
CA MET A 117 -7.42 19.15 -7.14
C MET A 117 -8.78 19.62 -6.59
N PRO A 118 -9.64 18.73 -6.09
CA PRO A 118 -10.72 19.17 -5.23
C PRO A 118 -10.14 19.87 -3.99
#